data_AF-A0A961Q572-F1
#
_entry.id   AF-A0A961Q572-F1
#
_cell.length_a   1.000
_cell.length_b   1.000
_cell.length_c   1.000
_cell.angle_alpha   90.00
_cell.angle_beta   90.00
_cell.angle_gamma   90.00
#
_symmetry.space_group_name_H-M   'P 1'
#
loop_
_entity.id
_entity.type
_entity.pdbx_description
1 polymer ?
#
loop_
_entity_poly.entity_id
_entity_poly.type
_entity_poly.pdbx_seq_one_letter_code
_entity_poly.pdbx_strand_id
1 'polypeptide(L)'
;MMLKRCVAGAAAGVLAASLLAADGMASDAVRQLLPVPKVTLYPGDPLLPSSISEKLFKVPAAATLTFAMRKEQLAGKVARRTLPAGRPIALRGIRNVEVVKQGRPVQAVYAEDGLIISAEVMPLQSGEPGQVVQARNMDSGRLLQGTVRADGTLAIEVPR
;
A
#
# COMPACT_ATOMS: atom_id res chain seq x y z
N MET A 1 -86.27 10.14 22.85
CA MET A 1 -86.78 9.21 21.83
C MET A 1 -85.56 8.61 21.13
N MET A 2 -85.25 7.33 21.40
CA MET A 2 -84.58 6.35 20.51
C MET A 2 -83.32 6.80 19.75
N LEU A 3 -82.11 6.26 19.96
CA LEU A 3 -81.71 4.89 19.61
C LEU A 3 -80.32 4.58 20.27
N LYS A 4 -80.26 3.63 21.21
CA LYS A 4 -79.71 2.26 21.09
C LYS A 4 -78.17 2.12 21.12
N ARG A 5 -77.74 1.43 22.17
CA ARG A 5 -76.40 0.93 22.53
C ARG A 5 -76.08 -0.35 21.73
N CYS A 6 -74.80 -0.57 21.41
CA CYS A 6 -74.06 -1.86 21.25
C CYS A 6 -72.55 -1.46 21.06
N VAL A 7 -71.61 -1.65 22.00
CA VAL A 7 -70.91 -2.89 22.48
C VAL A 7 -70.17 -3.57 21.32
N ALA A 8 -68.88 -3.95 21.30
CA ALA A 8 -67.69 -4.09 22.18
C ALA A 8 -66.46 -4.15 21.21
N GLY A 9 -65.18 -4.07 21.60
CA GLY A 9 -64.51 -4.05 22.88
C GLY A 9 -62.97 -4.05 22.70
N ALA A 10 -62.27 -3.99 23.84
CA ALA A 10 -60.87 -4.40 24.10
C ALA A 10 -59.75 -3.76 23.26
N ALA A 11 -58.62 -3.30 23.80
CA ALA A 11 -58.08 -3.27 25.15
C ALA A 11 -56.85 -2.34 25.15
N ALA A 12 -56.44 -1.90 26.34
CA ALA A 12 -55.07 -1.57 26.78
C ALA A 12 -54.12 -0.94 25.74
N GLY A 13 -53.68 0.31 25.87
CA GLY A 13 -52.90 0.80 27.00
C GLY A 13 -51.47 1.12 26.53
N VAL A 14 -50.86 2.10 27.19
CA VAL A 14 -49.41 2.41 27.20
C VAL A 14 -48.87 3.39 26.13
N LEU A 15 -48.68 4.61 26.63
CA LEU A 15 -47.56 5.54 26.47
C LEU A 15 -46.81 5.66 25.13
N ALA A 16 -46.88 6.89 24.63
CA ALA A 16 -45.84 7.54 23.84
C ALA A 16 -44.45 7.43 24.49
N ALA A 17 -43.47 6.94 23.72
CA ALA A 17 -42.09 7.38 23.76
C ALA A 17 -41.36 6.79 22.54
N SER A 18 -41.38 7.54 21.44
CA SER A 18 -40.47 7.32 20.32
C SER A 18 -39.04 7.63 20.77
N LEU A 19 -38.37 6.64 21.36
CA LEU A 19 -36.91 6.67 21.50
C LEU A 19 -36.30 6.38 20.13
N LEU A 20 -35.99 7.44 19.39
CA LEU A 20 -34.86 7.42 18.48
C LEU A 20 -33.61 7.21 19.34
N ALA A 21 -33.16 5.97 19.46
CA ALA A 21 -31.79 5.68 19.85
C ALA A 21 -30.89 6.26 18.75
N ALA A 22 -30.35 7.44 18.99
CA ALA A 22 -29.18 7.91 18.29
C ALA A 22 -28.04 6.96 18.70
N ASP A 23 -27.79 5.94 17.88
CA ASP A 23 -26.49 5.30 17.81
C ASP A 23 -25.48 6.38 17.40
N GLY A 24 -25.02 7.13 18.40
CA GLY A 24 -23.83 7.93 18.30
C GLY A 24 -22.70 6.94 18.07
N MET A 25 -22.40 6.66 16.80
CA MET A 25 -21.18 5.98 16.42
C MET A 25 -20.04 6.81 16.99
N ALA A 26 -19.53 6.37 18.14
CA ALA A 26 -18.31 6.89 18.71
C ALA A 26 -17.25 6.70 17.64
N SER A 27 -16.90 7.79 16.97
CA SER A 27 -15.76 7.85 16.07
C SER A 27 -14.55 7.55 16.94
N ASP A 28 -14.12 6.28 16.92
CA ASP A 28 -12.91 5.82 17.58
C ASP A 28 -11.71 6.42 16.85
N ALA A 29 -11.51 7.69 17.12
CA ALA A 29 -10.57 8.54 16.45
C ALA A 29 -9.30 8.57 17.31
N VAL A 30 -8.40 7.66 16.97
CA VAL A 30 -7.14 7.44 17.66
C VAL A 30 -6.15 8.55 17.30
N ARG A 31 -5.38 9.02 18.30
CA ARG A 31 -4.25 9.92 18.08
C ARG A 31 -3.02 9.09 17.70
N GLN A 32 -2.72 9.02 16.42
CA GLN A 32 -1.61 8.24 15.87
C GLN A 32 -0.49 9.17 15.41
N LEU A 33 0.77 8.78 15.67
CA LEU A 33 1.92 9.40 15.04
C LEU A 33 2.01 8.89 13.60
N LEU A 34 1.89 9.77 12.62
CA LEU A 34 1.94 9.41 11.21
C LEU A 34 3.09 10.12 10.49
N PRO A 35 3.82 9.42 9.60
CA PRO A 35 4.80 10.01 8.72
C PRO A 35 4.11 10.91 7.68
N VAL A 36 4.66 12.12 7.54
CA VAL A 36 4.23 13.15 6.59
C VAL A 36 5.44 13.64 5.79
N PRO A 37 5.25 14.00 4.51
CA PRO A 37 6.31 14.65 3.73
C PRO A 37 6.57 16.06 4.27
N LYS A 38 7.84 16.44 4.42
CA LYS A 38 8.26 17.82 4.72
C LYS A 38 8.09 18.75 3.52
N VAL A 39 8.25 18.19 2.32
CA VAL A 39 8.11 18.85 1.03
C VAL A 39 7.12 18.08 0.17
N THR A 40 6.52 18.75 -0.81
CA THR A 40 5.66 18.07 -1.79
C THR A 40 6.52 17.15 -2.65
N LEU A 41 6.19 15.86 -2.69
CA LEU A 41 6.87 14.85 -3.51
C LEU A 41 6.03 14.56 -4.75
N TYR A 42 6.69 14.50 -5.90
CA TYR A 42 6.08 14.18 -7.19
C TYR A 42 6.20 12.68 -7.52
N PRO A 43 5.41 12.17 -8.48
CA PRO A 43 5.54 10.79 -8.92
C PRO A 43 6.97 10.48 -9.39
N GLY A 44 7.57 9.44 -8.82
CA GLY A 44 8.96 9.05 -9.06
C GLY A 44 9.96 9.56 -8.02
N ASP A 45 9.59 10.53 -7.18
CA ASP A 45 10.49 11.03 -6.14
C ASP A 45 10.72 9.98 -5.05
N PRO A 46 11.97 9.78 -4.60
CA PRO A 46 12.30 8.84 -3.54
C PRO A 46 11.84 9.33 -2.17
N LEU A 47 11.28 8.42 -1.38
CA LEU A 47 10.92 8.67 0.02
C LEU A 47 12.15 8.53 0.92
N LEU A 48 12.96 9.58 0.95
CA LEU A 48 14.15 9.67 1.80
C LEU A 48 13.76 9.85 3.28
N PRO A 49 14.50 9.26 4.23
CA PRO A 49 14.27 9.49 5.66
C PRO A 49 14.33 10.97 6.06
N SER A 50 15.15 11.76 5.36
CA SER A 50 15.31 13.20 5.61
C SER A 50 14.10 14.03 5.17
N SER A 51 13.34 13.58 4.15
CA SER A 51 12.16 14.28 3.65
C SER A 51 10.88 13.90 4.38
N ILE A 52 10.93 12.95 5.30
CA ILE A 52 9.79 12.48 6.10
C ILE A 52 9.89 13.02 7.52
N SER A 53 8.80 13.60 8.02
CA SER A 53 8.63 13.98 9.43
C SER A 53 7.50 13.16 10.04
N GLU A 54 7.46 13.05 11.36
CA GLU A 54 6.30 12.48 12.06
C GLU A 54 5.46 13.60 12.65
N LYS A 55 4.14 13.47 12.56
CA LYS A 55 3.20 14.41 13.18
C LYS A 55 2.01 13.64 13.74
N LEU A 56 1.49 14.12 14.86
CA LEU A 56 0.33 13.52 15.50
C LEU A 56 -0.94 13.91 14.74
N PHE A 57 -1.72 12.93 14.31
CA PHE A 57 -3.02 13.13 13.69
C PHE A 57 -4.10 12.39 14.46
N LYS A 58 -5.30 12.99 14.50
CA LYS A 58 -6.51 12.31 14.95
C LYS A 58 -7.13 11.65 13.72
N VAL A 59 -7.06 10.33 13.65
CA VAL A 59 -7.51 9.55 12.49
C VAL A 59 -8.45 8.45 12.98
N PRO A 60 -9.56 8.13 12.27
CA PRO A 60 -10.39 6.99 12.61
C PRO A 60 -9.54 5.72 12.66
N ALA A 61 -9.74 4.85 13.66
CA ALA A 61 -8.98 3.62 13.83
C ALA A 61 -8.94 2.75 12.55
N ALA A 62 -10.05 2.70 11.80
CA ALA A 62 -10.14 1.99 10.53
C ALA A 62 -9.24 2.58 9.42
N ALA A 63 -9.04 3.90 9.40
CA ALA A 63 -8.23 4.57 8.39
C ALA A 63 -6.72 4.46 8.68
N THR A 64 -6.33 4.12 9.90
CA THR A 64 -4.94 3.83 10.29
C THR A 64 -4.31 2.80 9.35
N LEU A 65 -4.99 1.70 9.02
CA LEU A 65 -4.45 0.66 8.12
C LEU A 65 -4.17 1.13 6.67
N THR A 66 -4.70 2.30 6.27
CA THR A 66 -4.48 2.84 4.92
C THR A 66 -3.22 3.71 4.82
N PHE A 67 -2.71 4.18 5.95
CA PHE A 67 -1.53 5.05 6.03
C PHE A 67 -0.30 4.27 6.48
N ALA A 68 0.88 4.74 6.10
CA ALA A 68 2.11 4.26 6.70
C ALA A 68 2.13 4.66 8.19
N MET A 69 2.52 3.74 9.07
CA MET A 69 2.58 3.98 10.51
C MET A 69 3.96 4.44 10.95
N ARG A 70 5.00 3.96 10.28
CA ARG A 70 6.38 4.21 10.66
C ARG A 70 7.22 4.58 9.45
N LYS A 71 8.32 5.30 9.68
CA LYS A 71 9.24 5.73 8.62
C LYS A 71 9.91 4.56 7.90
N GLU A 72 10.14 3.45 8.60
CA GLU A 72 10.82 2.27 8.03
C GLU A 72 10.00 1.64 6.89
N GLN A 73 8.67 1.75 6.95
CA GLN A 73 7.78 1.27 5.89
C GLN A 73 7.90 2.09 4.60
N LEU A 74 8.52 3.27 4.65
CA LEU A 74 8.68 4.19 3.53
C LEU A 74 10.08 4.10 2.90
N ALA A 75 11.05 3.48 3.59
CA ALA A 75 12.40 3.34 3.09
C ALA A 75 12.44 2.51 1.80
N GLY A 76 13.22 2.96 0.81
CA GLY A 76 13.36 2.28 -0.48
C GLY A 76 12.13 2.37 -1.40
N LYS A 77 11.16 3.22 -1.07
CA LYS A 77 9.95 3.45 -1.87
C LYS A 77 10.01 4.79 -2.59
N VAL A 78 9.20 4.89 -3.64
CA VAL A 78 8.98 6.11 -4.41
C VAL A 78 7.51 6.50 -4.39
N ALA A 79 7.26 7.79 -4.54
CA ALA A 79 5.92 8.31 -4.68
C ALA A 79 5.30 7.80 -6.00
N ARG A 80 4.13 7.18 -5.91
CA ARG A 80 3.34 6.77 -7.09
C ARG A 80 2.48 7.91 -7.62
N ARG A 81 2.12 8.85 -6.75
CA ARG A 81 1.30 10.03 -7.03
C ARG A 81 1.86 11.23 -6.27
N THR A 82 1.38 12.44 -6.56
CA THR A 82 1.76 13.63 -5.79
C THR A 82 1.39 13.46 -4.31
N LEU A 83 2.40 13.55 -3.44
CA LEU A 83 2.24 13.55 -1.99
C LEU A 83 2.46 14.98 -1.47
N PRO A 84 1.39 15.71 -1.11
CA PRO A 84 1.51 17.07 -0.63
C PRO A 84 2.19 17.12 0.75
N ALA A 85 2.97 18.18 0.98
CA ALA A 85 3.63 18.41 2.27
C ALA A 85 2.61 18.44 3.43
N GLY A 86 3.01 17.87 4.56
CA GLY A 86 2.25 17.89 5.81
C GLY A 86 1.02 16.98 5.86
N ARG A 87 0.73 16.17 4.83
CA ARG A 87 -0.35 15.17 4.85
C ARG A 87 0.17 13.76 5.15
N PRO A 88 -0.61 12.90 5.83
CA PRO A 88 -0.25 11.49 6.03
C PRO A 88 -0.04 10.75 4.71
N ILE A 89 1.01 9.92 4.66
CA ILE A 89 1.35 9.14 3.48
C ILE A 89 0.48 7.88 3.41
N ALA A 90 -0.38 7.80 2.39
CA ALA A 90 -1.18 6.61 2.14
C ALA A 90 -0.33 5.51 1.48
N LEU A 91 -0.51 4.25 1.90
CA LEU A 91 0.19 3.09 1.33
C LEU A 91 -0.12 2.89 -0.16
N ARG A 92 -1.32 3.29 -0.62
CA ARG A 92 -1.70 3.28 -2.05
C ARG A 92 -1.02 4.37 -2.87
N GLY A 93 -0.37 5.34 -2.21
CA GLY A 93 0.34 6.46 -2.80
C GLY A 93 1.83 6.21 -3.03
N ILE A 94 2.34 5.06 -2.61
CA ILE A 94 3.75 4.68 -2.69
C ILE A 94 3.90 3.36 -3.46
N ARG A 95 5.07 3.13 -4.03
CA ARG A 95 5.48 1.86 -4.66
C ARG A 95 6.97 1.61 -4.41
N ASN A 96 7.47 0.42 -4.66
CA ASN A 96 8.91 0.20 -4.55
C ASN A 96 9.64 0.91 -5.69
N VAL A 97 10.91 1.25 -5.49
CA VAL A 97 11.75 1.75 -6.58
C VAL A 97 11.93 0.61 -7.59
N GLU A 98 11.73 0.92 -8.87
CA GLU A 98 12.17 0.05 -9.96
C GLU A 98 13.70 0.06 -9.98
N VAL A 99 14.32 -0.98 -9.43
CA VAL A 99 15.79 -1.09 -9.39
C VAL A 99 16.33 -1.56 -10.74
N VAL A 100 15.55 -2.38 -11.45
CA VAL A 100 15.84 -2.82 -12.81
C VAL A 100 14.97 -2.03 -13.79
N LYS A 101 15.59 -1.45 -14.81
CA LYS A 101 14.91 -0.68 -15.85
C LYS A 101 15.00 -1.40 -17.19
N GLN A 102 13.92 -1.37 -17.96
CA GLN A 102 13.93 -1.87 -19.34
C GLN A 102 15.02 -1.20 -20.17
N GLY A 103 15.73 -1.99 -20.97
CA GLY A 103 16.73 -1.49 -21.91
C GLY A 103 18.04 -1.01 -21.26
N ARG A 104 18.21 -1.18 -19.94
CA ARG A 104 19.47 -0.91 -19.25
C ARG A 104 20.12 -2.24 -18.88
N PRO A 105 21.36 -2.53 -19.31
CA PRO A 105 22.00 -3.80 -18.98
C PRO A 105 22.19 -3.94 -17.46
N VAL A 106 21.94 -5.15 -16.97
CA VAL A 106 22.09 -5.54 -15.56
C VAL A 106 22.77 -6.90 -15.47
N GLN A 107 23.31 -7.21 -14.29
CA GLN A 107 23.95 -8.50 -14.06
C GLN A 107 22.92 -9.54 -13.60
N ALA A 108 22.85 -10.66 -14.31
CA ALA A 108 22.16 -11.85 -13.86
C ALA A 108 23.13 -12.71 -13.05
N VAL A 109 22.67 -13.23 -11.91
CA VAL A 109 23.43 -14.08 -11.00
C VAL A 109 22.61 -15.33 -10.72
N TYR A 110 23.13 -16.48 -11.15
CA TYR A 110 22.67 -17.80 -10.74
C TYR A 110 23.58 -18.30 -9.62
N ALA A 111 22.99 -18.79 -8.53
CA ALA A 111 23.73 -19.32 -7.39
C ALA A 111 23.03 -20.58 -6.87
N GLU A 112 23.69 -21.74 -6.98
CA GLU A 112 23.22 -23.03 -6.47
C GLU A 112 24.42 -23.88 -6.04
N ASP A 113 24.33 -24.55 -4.88
CA ASP A 113 25.35 -25.49 -4.36
C ASP A 113 26.81 -25.00 -4.41
N GLY A 114 27.02 -23.70 -4.16
CA GLY A 114 28.35 -23.07 -4.17
C GLY A 114 28.89 -22.69 -5.56
N LEU A 115 28.15 -22.98 -6.63
CA LEU A 115 28.42 -22.49 -7.98
C LEU A 115 27.74 -21.13 -8.16
N ILE A 116 28.52 -20.11 -8.54
CA ILE A 116 28.01 -18.78 -8.89
C ILE A 116 28.33 -18.51 -10.35
N ILE A 117 27.30 -18.26 -11.16
CA ILE A 117 27.43 -17.87 -12.57
C ILE A 117 26.86 -16.47 -12.73
N SER A 118 27.64 -15.56 -13.28
CA SER A 118 27.23 -14.20 -13.62
C SER A 118 27.21 -13.98 -15.13
N ALA A 119 26.19 -13.31 -15.65
CA ALA A 119 26.10 -12.93 -17.05
C ALA A 119 25.50 -11.52 -17.22
N GLU A 120 25.87 -10.82 -18.28
CA GLU A 120 25.24 -9.55 -18.62
C GLU A 120 23.94 -9.78 -19.41
N VAL A 121 22.86 -9.18 -18.93
CA VAL A 121 21.53 -9.36 -19.51
C VAL A 121 20.85 -8.01 -19.72
N MET A 122 20.05 -7.94 -20.77
CA MET A 122 19.23 -6.80 -21.14
C MET A 122 17.77 -7.03 -20.69
N PRO A 123 17.27 -6.36 -19.64
CA PRO A 123 15.89 -6.48 -19.20
C PRO A 123 14.92 -6.00 -20.28
N LEU A 124 13.91 -6.81 -20.54
CA LEU A 124 12.82 -6.45 -21.45
C LEU A 124 11.71 -5.64 -20.76
N GLN A 125 11.69 -5.64 -19.43
CA GLN A 125 10.69 -4.97 -18.61
C GLN A 125 11.37 -4.34 -17.39
N SER A 126 10.84 -3.21 -16.91
CA SER A 126 11.23 -2.67 -15.61
C SER A 126 10.67 -3.53 -14.48
N GLY A 127 11.41 -3.65 -13.38
CA GLY A 127 11.04 -4.50 -12.26
C GLY A 127 11.39 -3.91 -10.90
N GLU A 128 10.48 -4.13 -9.95
CA GLU A 128 10.69 -3.86 -8.54
C GLU A 128 11.36 -5.07 -7.85
N PRO A 129 12.07 -4.88 -6.71
CA PRO A 129 12.64 -5.99 -5.95
C PRO A 129 11.58 -7.05 -5.59
N GLY A 130 11.91 -8.31 -5.84
CA GLY A 130 11.00 -9.46 -5.67
C GLY A 130 10.09 -9.74 -6.87
N GLN A 131 10.08 -8.89 -7.90
CA GLN A 131 9.33 -9.14 -9.12
C GLN A 131 10.13 -10.02 -10.08
N VAL A 132 9.44 -10.92 -10.77
CA VAL A 132 10.03 -11.72 -11.84
C VAL A 132 9.94 -10.96 -13.16
N VAL A 133 11.08 -10.78 -13.84
CA VAL A 133 11.17 -10.10 -15.14
C VAL A 133 11.91 -10.96 -16.15
N GLN A 134 11.64 -10.72 -17.44
CA GLN A 134 12.36 -11.35 -18.54
C GLN A 134 13.53 -10.47 -18.97
N ALA A 135 14.67 -11.09 -19.23
CA ALA A 135 15.87 -10.44 -19.73
C ALA A 135 16.50 -11.26 -20.84
N ARG A 136 17.14 -10.61 -21.81
CA ARG A 136 17.87 -11.24 -22.89
C ARG A 136 19.35 -11.28 -22.54
N ASN A 137 19.97 -12.46 -22.53
CA ASN A 137 21.41 -12.58 -22.41
C ASN A 137 22.09 -11.95 -23.63
N MET A 138 23.04 -11.05 -23.41
CA MET A 138 23.65 -10.28 -24.49
C MET A 138 24.63 -11.10 -25.35
N ASP A 139 25.27 -12.11 -24.77
CA ASP A 139 26.23 -12.97 -25.46
C ASP A 139 25.55 -14.04 -26.32
N SER A 140 24.54 -14.72 -25.76
CA SER A 140 23.85 -15.84 -26.40
C SER A 140 22.55 -15.46 -27.11
N GLY A 141 22.02 -14.26 -26.84
CA GLY A 141 20.74 -13.79 -27.35
C GLY A 141 19.52 -14.52 -26.77
N ARG A 142 19.70 -15.48 -25.85
CA ARG A 142 18.62 -16.27 -25.23
C ARG A 142 17.83 -15.44 -24.22
N LEU A 143 16.54 -15.73 -24.09
CA LEU A 143 15.69 -15.16 -23.06
C LEU A 143 15.84 -15.95 -21.76
N LEU A 144 15.99 -15.21 -20.67
CA LEU A 144 16.12 -15.69 -19.30
C LEU A 144 15.03 -15.03 -18.45
N GLN A 145 14.54 -15.75 -17.46
CA GLN A 145 13.59 -15.24 -16.48
C GLN A 145 14.28 -15.21 -15.12
N GLY A 146 14.16 -14.08 -14.41
CA GLY A 146 14.84 -13.88 -13.14
C GLY A 146 14.07 -12.99 -12.20
N THR A 147 14.31 -13.16 -10.90
CA THR A 147 13.74 -12.35 -9.84
C THR A 147 14.66 -11.16 -9.56
N VAL A 148 14.12 -9.94 -9.57
CA VAL A 148 14.87 -8.73 -9.26
C VAL A 148 15.29 -8.71 -7.79
N ARG A 149 16.58 -8.57 -7.52
CA ARG A 149 17.10 -8.34 -6.17
C ARG A 149 17.15 -6.85 -5.84
N ALA A 150 17.22 -6.54 -4.55
CA ALA A 150 17.29 -5.15 -4.06
C ALA A 150 18.59 -4.43 -4.45
N ASP A 151 19.63 -5.17 -4.80
CA ASP A 151 20.92 -4.66 -5.29
C ASP A 151 20.90 -4.31 -6.80
N GLY A 152 19.81 -4.62 -7.51
CA GLY A 152 19.66 -4.39 -8.95
C GLY A 152 20.14 -5.53 -9.83
N THR A 153 20.53 -6.66 -9.24
CA THR A 153 20.84 -7.89 -9.99
C THR A 153 19.59 -8.72 -10.26
N LEU A 154 19.67 -9.61 -11.25
CA LEU A 154 18.64 -10.60 -11.52
C LEU A 154 19.07 -11.96 -10.97
N ALA A 155 18.35 -12.47 -9.96
CA ALA A 155 18.50 -13.83 -9.50
C ALA A 155 17.85 -14.78 -10.52
N ILE A 156 18.65 -15.63 -11.16
CA ILE A 156 18.13 -16.70 -12.00
C ILE A 156 17.97 -17.93 -11.12
N GLU A 157 16.82 -18.59 -11.21
CA GLU A 157 16.56 -19.88 -10.58
C GLU A 157 16.17 -20.87 -11.68
N VAL A 158 16.69 -22.10 -11.60
CA VAL A 158 16.32 -23.16 -12.53
C VAL A 158 14.98 -23.74 -12.06
N PRO A 159 13.93 -23.79 -12.89
CA PRO A 159 12.71 -24.49 -12.53
C PRO A 159 13.04 -25.96 -12.34
N ARG A 160 12.78 -26.48 -11.13
CA ARG A 160 12.88 -27.90 -10.81
C ARG A 160 11.65 -28.67 -11.26
#